data_AF-A0A0B4S244-F1
#
_entry.id   AF-A0A0B4S244-F1
#
_cell.length_a   1.000
_cell.length_b   1.000
_cell.length_c   1.000
_cell.angle_alpha   90.00
_cell.angle_beta   90.00
_cell.angle_gamma   90.00
#
_symmetry.space_group_name_H-M   'P 1'
#
loop_
_entity.id
_entity.type
_entity.pdbx_description
1 polymer ?
#
loop_
_entity_poly.entity_id
_entity_poly.type
_entity_poly.pdbx_seq_one_letter_code
_entity_poly.pdbx_strand_id
1 'polypeptide(L)'
;MKKFFGKFIIGLSKFLDKALGLIVNGLSYVVNLLSSISVFLVLIGIGLLTLSSFLAPLLIGILIFHPGFWLVVFVFFIVPFLGKKFISFLRYINYSLCEYLNDYGNFLLGNNRGYSSFKEYKRKYERAQEEQRQREREERQRREQEEWERRFNAFNEYFSNQGGFYTGYQGYYQNAGGTSYDPYSDFKNKFENACRVLEFNTYDIDFYQVKLQYRKLAKKYHPDLNRDRDTTEKFQEINSAFEFLTEENIKRYNQMKR
;
A
#
# COMPACT_ATOMS: atom_id res chain seq x y z
N MET A 1 -34.88 -37.78 -27.57
CA MET A 1 -34.17 -37.98 -26.27
C MET A 1 -33.04 -36.97 -26.01
N LYS A 2 -32.07 -36.78 -26.91
CA LYS A 2 -30.91 -35.88 -26.70
C LYS A 2 -31.27 -34.44 -26.31
N LYS A 3 -32.27 -33.82 -26.96
CA LYS A 3 -32.76 -32.47 -26.61
C LYS A 3 -33.44 -32.36 -25.24
N PHE A 4 -34.14 -33.42 -24.81
CA PHE A 4 -34.76 -33.47 -23.49
C PHE A 4 -33.68 -33.55 -22.40
N PHE A 5 -32.67 -34.39 -22.64
CA PHE A 5 -31.50 -34.53 -21.77
C PHE A 5 -30.70 -33.22 -21.67
N GLY A 6 -30.53 -32.48 -22.77
CA GLY A 6 -29.89 -31.16 -22.77
C GLY A 6 -30.62 -30.13 -21.89
N LYS A 7 -31.96 -30.04 -21.99
CA LYS A 7 -32.76 -29.17 -21.11
C LYS A 7 -32.65 -29.58 -19.63
N PHE A 8 -32.63 -30.88 -19.36
CA PHE A 8 -32.46 -31.41 -18.00
C PHE A 8 -31.11 -31.00 -17.40
N ILE A 9 -30.02 -31.13 -18.16
CA ILE A 9 -28.67 -30.78 -17.68
C ILE A 9 -28.52 -29.28 -17.43
N ILE A 10 -29.10 -28.42 -18.26
CA ILE A 10 -29.11 -26.96 -18.01
C ILE A 10 -29.90 -26.65 -16.74
N GLY A 11 -31.05 -27.31 -16.54
CA GLY A 11 -31.82 -27.19 -15.30
C GLY A 11 -31.01 -27.63 -14.07
N LEU A 12 -30.29 -28.74 -14.18
CA LEU A 12 -29.41 -29.27 -13.14
C LEU A 12 -28.25 -28.30 -12.84
N SER A 13 -27.62 -27.71 -13.86
CA SER A 13 -26.56 -26.71 -13.68
C SER A 13 -27.04 -25.51 -12.87
N LYS A 14 -28.20 -24.94 -13.22
CA LYS A 14 -28.80 -23.81 -12.47
C LYS A 14 -29.15 -24.18 -11.03
N PHE A 15 -29.63 -25.39 -10.81
CA PHE A 15 -29.93 -25.87 -9.47
C PHE A 15 -28.64 -26.04 -8.64
N LEU A 16 -27.61 -26.67 -9.22
CA LEU A 16 -26.31 -26.86 -8.58
C LEU A 16 -25.64 -25.53 -8.26
N ASP A 17 -25.69 -24.55 -9.18
CA ASP A 17 -25.12 -23.23 -8.94
C ASP A 17 -25.77 -22.54 -7.73
N LYS A 18 -27.10 -22.62 -7.62
CA LYS A 18 -27.84 -22.08 -6.48
C LYS A 18 -27.55 -22.83 -5.19
N ALA A 19 -27.52 -24.16 -5.22
CA ALA A 19 -27.31 -24.99 -4.03
C ALA A 19 -25.86 -24.87 -3.50
N LEU A 20 -24.86 -25.03 -4.38
CA LEU A 20 -23.45 -24.86 -4.03
C LEU A 20 -23.15 -23.41 -3.67
N GLY A 21 -23.72 -22.44 -4.40
CA GLY A 21 -23.61 -21.02 -4.07
C GLY A 21 -24.11 -20.70 -2.65
N LEU A 22 -25.26 -21.25 -2.24
CA LEU A 22 -25.77 -21.11 -0.87
C LEU A 22 -24.80 -21.71 0.17
N ILE A 23 -24.28 -22.91 -0.08
CA ILE A 23 -23.32 -23.58 0.82
C ILE A 23 -22.04 -22.75 0.94
N VAL A 24 -21.48 -22.31 -0.18
CA VAL A 24 -20.27 -21.49 -0.24
C VAL A 24 -20.46 -20.16 0.49
N ASN A 25 -21.60 -19.50 0.31
CA ASN A 25 -21.91 -18.24 0.97
C ASN A 25 -22.08 -18.43 2.48
N GLY A 26 -22.77 -19.49 2.91
CA GLY A 26 -22.89 -19.86 4.33
C GLY A 26 -21.54 -20.15 4.99
N LEU A 27 -20.71 -20.99 4.36
CA LEU A 27 -19.33 -21.24 4.80
C LEU A 27 -18.50 -19.96 4.85
N SER A 28 -18.64 -19.10 3.84
CA SER A 28 -17.95 -17.80 3.80
C SER A 28 -18.35 -16.90 4.95
N TYR A 29 -19.63 -16.87 5.32
CA TYR A 29 -20.11 -16.11 6.46
C TYR A 29 -19.48 -16.62 7.76
N VAL A 30 -19.49 -17.94 7.98
CA VAL A 30 -18.90 -18.56 9.19
C VAL A 30 -17.40 -18.28 9.28
N VAL A 31 -16.65 -18.49 8.19
CA VAL A 31 -15.21 -18.25 8.15
C VAL A 31 -14.87 -16.78 8.39
N ASN A 32 -15.65 -15.85 7.85
CA ASN A 32 -15.45 -14.43 8.08
C ASN A 32 -15.77 -14.04 9.52
N LEU A 33 -16.84 -14.58 10.11
CA LEU A 33 -17.18 -14.36 11.51
C LEU A 33 -16.05 -14.84 12.44
N LEU A 34 -15.54 -16.06 12.22
CA LEU A 34 -14.40 -16.58 12.97
C LEU A 34 -13.14 -15.72 12.78
N SER A 35 -12.88 -15.25 11.56
CA SER A 35 -11.77 -14.34 11.25
C SER A 35 -11.91 -12.98 11.92
N SER A 36 -13.13 -12.48 12.14
CA SER A 36 -13.35 -11.22 12.86
C SER A 36 -13.12 -11.42 14.36
N ILE A 37 -13.65 -12.49 14.93
CA ILE A 37 -13.46 -12.82 16.36
C ILE A 37 -11.97 -13.01 16.67
N SER A 38 -11.21 -13.64 15.77
CA SER A 38 -9.77 -13.84 16.01
C SER A 38 -8.99 -12.54 16.10
N VAL A 39 -9.36 -11.51 15.35
CA VAL A 39 -8.75 -10.16 15.48
C VAL A 39 -9.03 -9.57 16.87
N PHE A 40 -10.26 -9.68 17.37
CA PHE A 40 -10.59 -9.23 18.73
C PHE A 40 -9.79 -10.00 19.80
N LEU A 41 -9.62 -11.32 19.66
CA LEU A 41 -8.82 -12.12 20.59
C LEU A 41 -7.35 -11.67 20.60
N VAL A 42 -6.79 -11.35 19.43
CA VAL A 42 -5.42 -10.80 19.35
C VAL A 42 -5.32 -9.45 20.05
N LEU A 43 -6.27 -8.55 19.85
CA LEU A 43 -6.27 -7.23 20.49
C LEU A 43 -6.37 -7.34 22.02
N ILE A 44 -7.22 -8.22 22.54
CA ILE A 44 -7.32 -8.52 23.97
C ILE A 44 -5.99 -9.07 24.49
N GLY A 45 -5.37 -10.00 23.76
CA GLY A 45 -4.06 -10.56 24.10
C GLY A 45 -2.98 -9.49 24.18
N ILE A 46 -2.92 -8.59 23.20
CA ILE A 46 -1.97 -7.47 23.20
C ILE A 46 -2.24 -6.53 24.39
N GLY A 47 -3.51 -6.19 24.67
CA GLY A 47 -3.86 -5.34 25.80
C GLY A 47 -3.49 -5.96 27.16
N LEU A 48 -3.66 -7.27 27.32
CA LEU A 48 -3.22 -7.99 28.53
C LEU A 48 -1.69 -7.97 28.66
N LEU A 49 -0.97 -8.17 27.56
CA LEU A 49 0.50 -8.14 27.53
C LEU A 49 1.06 -6.77 27.92
N THR A 50 0.44 -5.68 27.47
CA THR A 50 0.91 -4.32 27.77
C THR A 50 0.55 -3.85 29.18
N LEU A 51 -0.55 -4.33 29.74
CA LEU A 51 -0.99 -3.96 31.10
C LEU A 51 -0.32 -4.79 32.21
N SER A 52 0.14 -6.01 31.90
CA SER A 52 0.67 -6.94 32.91
C SER A 52 2.11 -7.39 32.63
N SER A 53 3.02 -6.43 32.44
CA SER A 53 4.45 -6.67 32.14
C SER A 53 5.20 -7.55 33.14
N PHE A 54 4.64 -7.85 34.32
CA PHE A 54 5.31 -8.67 35.35
C PHE A 54 4.67 -10.04 35.61
N LEU A 55 3.38 -10.23 35.32
CA LEU A 55 2.65 -11.50 35.55
C LEU A 55 2.23 -12.22 34.26
N ALA A 56 2.18 -11.51 33.13
CA ALA A 56 1.78 -12.10 31.84
C ALA A 56 2.63 -13.30 31.40
N PRO A 57 3.98 -13.30 31.54
CA PRO A 57 4.78 -14.42 31.07
C PRO A 57 4.47 -15.74 31.80
N LEU A 58 4.14 -15.67 33.10
CA LEU A 58 3.80 -16.85 33.90
C LEU A 58 2.40 -17.39 33.57
N LEU A 59 1.40 -16.52 33.41
CA LEU A 59 0.04 -16.93 33.05
C LEU A 59 -0.04 -17.48 31.62
N ILE A 60 0.68 -16.87 30.68
CA ILE A 60 0.75 -17.35 29.29
C ILE A 60 1.47 -18.70 29.24
N GLY A 61 2.52 -18.89 30.03
CA GLY A 61 3.21 -20.18 30.14
C GLY A 61 2.24 -21.30 30.54
N ILE A 62 1.43 -21.10 31.58
CA ILE A 62 0.43 -22.09 32.03
C ILE A 62 -0.63 -22.34 30.94
N LEU A 63 -1.04 -21.30 30.21
CA LEU A 63 -2.06 -21.40 29.16
C LEU A 63 -1.59 -22.23 27.94
N ILE A 64 -0.33 -22.07 27.51
CA ILE A 64 0.22 -22.76 26.32
C ILE A 64 0.30 -24.28 26.52
N PHE A 65 0.50 -24.75 27.75
CA PHE A 65 0.51 -26.18 28.07
C PHE A 65 -0.90 -26.80 28.16
N HIS A 66 -1.97 -25.99 28.15
CA HIS A 66 -3.32 -26.50 28.19
C HIS A 66 -3.80 -26.96 26.80
N PRO A 67 -4.30 -28.20 26.63
CA PRO A 67 -4.70 -28.71 25.31
C PRO A 67 -5.85 -27.90 24.68
N GLY A 68 -6.72 -27.30 25.51
CA GLY A 68 -7.79 -26.42 25.04
C GLY A 68 -7.29 -25.13 24.38
N PHE A 69 -6.10 -24.63 24.75
CA PHE A 69 -5.52 -23.44 24.12
C PHE A 69 -5.21 -23.70 22.65
N TRP A 70 -4.58 -24.83 22.34
CA TRP A 70 -4.28 -25.21 20.96
C TRP A 70 -5.53 -25.45 20.12
N LEU A 71 -6.62 -25.96 20.72
CA LEU A 71 -7.91 -26.08 20.04
C LEU A 71 -8.47 -24.68 19.68
N VAL A 72 -8.44 -23.73 20.61
CA VAL A 72 -8.86 -22.34 20.35
C VAL A 72 -8.00 -21.72 19.25
N VAL A 73 -6.67 -21.86 19.33
CA VAL A 73 -5.75 -21.37 18.29
C VAL A 73 -6.08 -22.01 16.93
N PHE A 74 -6.32 -23.31 16.90
CA PHE A 74 -6.69 -24.01 15.68
C PHE A 74 -8.00 -23.49 15.09
N VAL A 75 -9.05 -23.37 15.89
CA VAL A 75 -10.38 -22.95 15.43
C VAL A 75 -10.43 -21.48 15.01
N PHE A 76 -9.70 -20.59 15.68
CA PHE A 76 -9.78 -19.14 15.41
C PHE A 76 -8.68 -18.62 14.47
N PHE A 77 -7.54 -19.31 14.35
CA PHE A 77 -6.45 -18.85 13.49
C PHE A 77 -6.24 -19.76 12.29
N ILE A 78 -6.22 -21.07 12.49
CA ILE A 78 -5.92 -22.04 11.42
C ILE A 78 -7.15 -22.25 10.52
N VAL A 79 -8.31 -22.50 11.12
CA VAL A 79 -9.56 -22.75 10.37
C VAL A 79 -9.98 -21.55 9.51
N PRO A 80 -9.91 -20.28 9.94
CA PRO A 80 -10.31 -19.18 9.07
C PRO A 80 -9.33 -18.94 7.93
N PHE A 81 -8.05 -19.18 8.16
CA PHE A 81 -7.02 -19.08 7.13
C PHE A 81 -7.20 -20.16 6.04
N LEU A 82 -7.35 -21.43 6.44
CA LEU A 82 -7.60 -22.54 5.52
C LEU A 82 -8.98 -22.41 4.87
N GLY A 83 -9.98 -21.99 5.64
CA GLY A 83 -11.36 -21.80 5.21
C GLY A 83 -11.45 -20.84 4.04
N LYS A 84 -10.74 -19.71 4.06
CA LYS A 84 -10.72 -18.75 2.93
C LYS A 84 -10.21 -19.39 1.65
N LYS A 85 -9.13 -20.19 1.73
CA LYS A 85 -8.61 -20.93 0.56
C LYS A 85 -9.58 -22.00 0.07
N PHE A 86 -10.18 -22.74 1.00
CA PHE A 86 -11.17 -23.77 0.68
C PHE A 86 -12.44 -23.18 0.02
N ILE A 87 -12.94 -22.06 0.53
CA ILE A 87 -14.07 -21.32 -0.07
C ILE A 87 -13.74 -20.88 -1.49
N SER A 88 -12.53 -20.36 -1.73
CA SER A 88 -12.08 -20.00 -3.07
C SER A 88 -12.04 -21.20 -4.00
N PHE A 89 -11.62 -22.36 -3.49
CA PHE A 89 -11.62 -23.61 -4.25
C PHE A 89 -13.03 -24.12 -4.55
N LEU A 90 -13.96 -24.04 -3.60
CA LEU A 90 -15.36 -24.41 -3.82
C LEU A 90 -16.05 -23.49 -4.84
N ARG A 91 -15.75 -22.18 -4.84
CA ARG A 91 -16.22 -21.25 -5.88
C ARG A 91 -15.71 -21.65 -7.25
N TYR A 92 -14.43 -22.02 -7.34
CA TYR A 92 -13.83 -22.50 -8.58
C TYR A 92 -14.52 -23.79 -9.08
N ILE A 93 -14.75 -24.76 -8.20
CA ILE A 93 -15.48 -25.98 -8.55
C ILE A 93 -16.90 -25.64 -9.01
N ASN A 94 -17.63 -24.82 -8.24
CA ASN A 94 -19.01 -24.45 -8.59
C ASN A 94 -19.06 -23.79 -9.98
N TYR A 95 -18.21 -22.80 -10.23
CA TYR A 95 -18.15 -22.11 -11.52
C TYR A 95 -17.80 -23.07 -12.66
N SER A 96 -16.72 -23.83 -12.53
CA SER A 96 -16.24 -24.73 -13.59
C SER A 96 -17.22 -25.87 -13.87
N LEU A 97 -17.85 -26.43 -12.84
CA LEU A 97 -18.84 -27.49 -12.98
C LEU A 97 -20.12 -26.97 -13.61
N CYS A 98 -20.65 -25.84 -13.14
CA CYS A 98 -21.90 -25.29 -13.66
C CYS A 98 -21.75 -24.82 -15.11
N GLU A 99 -20.62 -24.18 -15.45
CA GLU A 99 -20.33 -23.74 -16.82
C GLU A 99 -20.15 -24.96 -17.75
N TYR A 100 -19.42 -25.99 -17.31
CA TYR A 100 -19.27 -27.25 -18.05
C TYR A 100 -20.63 -27.93 -18.32
N LEU A 101 -21.48 -28.03 -17.29
CA LEU A 101 -22.81 -28.64 -17.42
C LEU A 101 -23.72 -27.80 -18.33
N ASN A 102 -23.67 -26.46 -18.24
CA ASN A 102 -24.42 -25.58 -19.12
C ASN A 102 -23.99 -25.76 -20.58
N ASP A 103 -22.69 -25.80 -20.86
CA ASP A 103 -22.18 -25.95 -22.21
C ASP A 103 -22.44 -27.36 -22.78
N TYR A 104 -22.41 -28.40 -21.93
CA TYR A 104 -22.85 -29.74 -22.30
C TYR A 104 -24.34 -29.83 -22.61
N GLY A 105 -25.18 -29.20 -21.81
CA GLY A 105 -26.60 -29.13 -22.08
C GLY A 105 -26.90 -28.37 -23.38
N ASN A 106 -26.19 -27.27 -23.65
CA ASN A 106 -26.31 -26.48 -24.88
C ASN A 106 -25.82 -27.25 -26.12
N PHE A 107 -24.72 -27.98 -26.01
CA PHE A 107 -24.20 -28.86 -27.06
C PHE A 107 -25.21 -29.94 -27.44
N LEU A 108 -25.84 -30.60 -26.44
CA LEU A 108 -26.88 -31.61 -26.67
C LEU A 108 -28.17 -31.05 -27.30
N LEU A 109 -28.39 -29.74 -27.21
CA LEU A 109 -29.50 -29.04 -27.85
C LEU A 109 -29.23 -28.67 -29.31
N GLY A 110 -27.99 -28.84 -29.79
CA GLY A 110 -27.57 -28.50 -31.15
C GLY A 110 -27.24 -27.02 -31.35
N ASN A 111 -26.91 -26.30 -30.27
CA ASN A 111 -26.53 -24.89 -30.33
C ASN A 111 -25.03 -24.76 -30.64
N ASN A 112 -24.66 -24.00 -31.67
CA ASN A 112 -23.29 -23.90 -32.24
C ASN A 112 -22.28 -23.09 -31.39
N ARG A 113 -22.38 -23.12 -30.05
CA ARG A 113 -21.31 -22.63 -29.19
C ARG A 113 -20.42 -23.82 -28.85
N GLY A 114 -19.25 -23.88 -29.49
CA GLY A 114 -18.29 -24.97 -29.34
C GLY A 114 -17.91 -25.21 -27.87
N TYR A 115 -17.70 -26.47 -27.54
CA TYR A 115 -17.33 -26.91 -26.20
C TYR A 115 -15.93 -26.42 -25.83
N SER A 116 -15.81 -25.52 -24.84
CA SER A 116 -14.49 -25.19 -24.26
C SER A 116 -14.01 -26.30 -23.34
N SER A 117 -12.72 -26.61 -23.37
CA SER A 117 -12.11 -27.62 -22.49
C SER A 117 -12.13 -27.15 -21.03
N PHE A 118 -12.22 -28.06 -20.06
CA PHE A 118 -12.07 -27.75 -18.62
C PHE A 118 -10.81 -26.90 -18.31
N LYS A 119 -9.72 -27.12 -19.07
CA LYS A 119 -8.46 -26.36 -18.98
C LYS A 119 -8.60 -24.89 -19.41
N GLU A 120 -9.60 -24.57 -20.21
CA GLU A 120 -9.87 -23.23 -20.73
C GLU A 120 -10.66 -22.38 -19.73
N TYR A 121 -11.62 -22.98 -19.01
CA TYR A 121 -12.30 -22.33 -17.89
C TYR A 121 -11.35 -22.00 -16.73
N LYS A 122 -10.40 -22.91 -16.44
CA LYS A 122 -9.34 -22.63 -15.47
C LYS A 122 -8.57 -21.36 -15.82
N ARG A 123 -8.12 -21.24 -17.07
CA ARG A 123 -7.42 -20.06 -17.58
C ARG A 123 -8.27 -18.79 -17.60
N LYS A 124 -9.59 -18.91 -17.77
CA LYS A 124 -10.51 -17.76 -17.71
C LYS A 124 -10.67 -17.24 -16.29
N TYR A 125 -10.84 -18.14 -15.31
CA TYR A 125 -10.93 -17.78 -13.91
C TYR A 125 -9.62 -17.19 -13.37
N GLU A 126 -8.47 -17.78 -13.71
CA GLU A 126 -7.14 -17.28 -13.31
C GLU A 126 -6.89 -15.85 -13.84
N ARG A 127 -7.21 -15.58 -15.12
CA ARG A 127 -7.10 -14.24 -15.71
C ARG A 127 -7.98 -13.21 -15.02
N ALA A 128 -9.24 -13.54 -14.76
CA ALA A 128 -10.15 -12.65 -14.05
C ALA A 128 -9.63 -12.30 -12.64
N GLN A 129 -9.04 -13.27 -11.95
CA GLN A 129 -8.46 -13.08 -10.62
C GLN A 129 -7.15 -12.27 -10.65
N GLU A 130 -6.35 -12.39 -11.71
CA GLU A 130 -5.15 -11.59 -11.93
C GLU A 130 -5.46 -10.13 -12.26
N GLU A 131 -6.44 -9.88 -13.14
CA GLU A 131 -6.88 -8.53 -13.47
C GLU A 131 -7.41 -7.79 -12.22
N GLN A 132 -8.20 -8.45 -11.38
CA GLN A 132 -8.64 -7.87 -10.10
C GLN A 132 -7.45 -7.49 -9.19
N ARG A 133 -6.46 -8.38 -9.07
CA ARG A 133 -5.26 -8.10 -8.25
C ARG A 133 -4.41 -6.96 -8.81
N GLN A 134 -4.34 -6.81 -10.13
CA GLN A 134 -3.63 -5.70 -10.76
C GLN A 134 -4.34 -4.37 -10.49
N ARG A 135 -5.65 -4.32 -10.70
CA ARG A 135 -6.47 -3.12 -10.40
C ARG A 135 -6.37 -2.70 -8.95
N GLU A 136 -6.44 -3.64 -8.01
CA GLU A 136 -6.26 -3.33 -6.59
C GLU A 136 -4.86 -2.79 -6.26
N ARG A 137 -3.80 -3.28 -6.93
CA ARG A 137 -2.44 -2.76 -6.72
C ARG A 137 -2.31 -1.33 -7.26
N GLU A 138 -2.86 -1.07 -8.43
CA GLU A 138 -2.89 0.26 -9.03
C GLU A 138 -3.70 1.24 -8.17
N GLU A 139 -4.88 0.83 -7.69
CA GLU A 139 -5.69 1.65 -6.78
C GLU A 139 -4.97 1.94 -5.46
N ARG A 140 -4.30 0.94 -4.86
CA ARG A 140 -3.49 1.16 -3.64
C ARG A 140 -2.37 2.16 -3.91
N GLN A 141 -1.63 2.01 -5.00
CA GLN A 141 -0.57 2.94 -5.37
C GLN A 141 -1.10 4.36 -5.60
N ARG A 142 -2.27 4.50 -6.24
CA ARG A 142 -2.93 5.81 -6.41
C ARG A 142 -3.33 6.42 -5.06
N ARG A 143 -3.99 5.65 -4.19
CA ARG A 143 -4.38 6.14 -2.85
C ARG A 143 -3.18 6.55 -2.01
N GLU A 144 -2.11 5.76 -2.04
CA GLU A 144 -0.86 6.09 -1.35
C GLU A 144 -0.22 7.36 -1.92
N GLN A 145 -0.25 7.56 -3.23
CA GLN A 145 0.22 8.80 -3.87
C GLN A 145 -0.65 10.00 -3.47
N GLU A 146 -1.97 9.88 -3.51
CA GLU A 146 -2.91 10.94 -3.14
C GLU A 146 -2.81 11.31 -1.65
N GLU A 147 -2.69 10.33 -0.76
CA GLU A 147 -2.46 10.55 0.67
C GLU A 147 -1.11 11.21 0.93
N TRP A 148 -0.07 10.75 0.23
CA TRP A 148 1.25 11.36 0.29
C TRP A 148 1.21 12.83 -0.16
N GLU A 149 0.58 13.12 -1.30
CA GLU A 149 0.46 14.49 -1.81
C GLU A 149 -0.34 15.39 -0.85
N ARG A 150 -1.44 14.90 -0.27
CA ARG A 150 -2.21 15.65 0.73
C ARG A 150 -1.39 15.94 1.98
N ARG A 151 -0.71 14.93 2.54
CA ARG A 151 0.15 15.08 3.71
C ARG A 151 1.29 16.06 3.43
N PHE A 152 1.93 15.92 2.28
CA PHE A 152 3.00 16.79 1.84
C PHE A 152 2.54 18.24 1.68
N ASN A 153 1.38 18.48 1.05
CA ASN A 153 0.83 19.83 0.89
C ASN A 153 0.45 20.46 2.23
N ALA A 154 -0.26 19.73 3.10
CA ALA A 154 -0.64 20.22 4.42
C ALA A 154 0.58 20.51 5.31
N PHE A 155 1.61 19.64 5.23
CA PHE A 155 2.88 19.84 5.89
C PHE A 155 3.59 21.10 5.35
N ASN A 156 3.70 21.23 4.03
CA ASN A 156 4.35 22.37 3.40
C ASN A 156 3.65 23.69 3.76
N GLU A 157 2.31 23.69 3.81
CA GLU A 157 1.52 24.85 4.24
C GLU A 157 1.72 25.20 5.72
N TYR A 158 1.75 24.19 6.60
CA TYR A 158 2.02 24.39 8.03
C TYR A 158 3.41 25.00 8.25
N PHE A 159 4.44 24.48 7.58
CA PHE A 159 5.81 24.99 7.68
C PHE A 159 5.98 26.37 7.01
N SER A 160 5.34 26.61 5.87
CA SER A 160 5.40 27.93 5.21
C SER A 160 4.69 29.02 6.02
N ASN A 161 3.59 28.71 6.69
CA ASN A 161 2.90 29.66 7.59
C ASN A 161 3.63 29.82 8.93
N GLN A 162 4.39 28.83 9.37
CA GLN A 162 5.24 28.90 10.56
C GLN A 162 6.67 29.44 10.26
N GLY A 163 6.84 30.09 9.10
CA GLY A 163 8.06 30.79 8.67
C GLY A 163 8.45 32.03 9.49
N GLY A 164 8.07 32.08 10.78
CA GLY A 164 8.53 33.07 11.75
C GLY A 164 9.62 32.55 12.70
N PHE A 165 10.04 31.29 12.59
CA PHE A 165 10.97 30.68 13.57
C PHE A 165 12.40 30.39 13.04
N TYR A 166 12.71 30.68 11.77
CA TYR A 166 13.99 30.30 11.14
C TYR A 166 14.89 31.46 10.69
N THR A 167 14.78 32.64 11.32
CA THR A 167 15.80 33.72 11.20
C THR A 167 16.97 33.54 12.18
N GLY A 168 17.06 32.40 12.90
CA GLY A 168 17.97 32.23 14.04
C GLY A 168 19.26 31.44 13.81
N TYR A 169 19.47 30.82 12.65
CA TYR A 169 20.68 30.02 12.40
C TYR A 169 21.52 30.57 11.25
N GLN A 170 21.81 31.87 11.32
CA GLN A 170 22.97 32.44 10.67
C GLN A 170 24.17 32.26 11.58
N GLY A 171 25.09 31.37 11.20
CA GLY A 171 26.48 31.45 11.63
C GLY A 171 27.01 30.21 12.33
N TYR A 172 27.62 29.32 11.55
CA TYR A 172 28.86 28.64 11.95
C TYR A 172 29.62 28.19 10.70
N TYR A 173 30.04 29.15 9.88
CA TYR A 173 31.21 28.94 9.01
C TYR A 173 32.27 29.96 9.42
N GLN A 174 33.16 29.48 10.29
CA GLN A 174 34.41 30.11 10.63
C GLN A 174 35.25 30.21 9.35
N ASN A 175 35.41 31.41 8.81
CA ASN A 175 36.48 31.70 7.87
C ASN A 175 37.30 32.86 8.44
N ALA A 176 38.46 32.49 9.00
CA ALA A 176 39.51 33.40 9.37
C ALA A 176 40.16 33.92 8.08
N GLY A 177 40.14 35.23 7.89
CA GLY A 177 40.83 35.89 6.79
C GLY A 177 40.01 37.03 6.21
N GLY A 178 40.43 38.26 6.49
CA GLY A 178 39.79 39.46 5.94
C GLY A 178 39.89 39.51 4.42
N THR A 179 38.75 39.64 3.76
CA THR A 179 38.64 40.03 2.35
C THR A 179 37.29 40.71 2.11
N SER A 180 37.29 41.64 1.17
CA SER A 180 36.18 42.49 0.74
C SER A 180 34.85 41.73 0.62
N TYR A 181 33.80 42.22 1.29
CA TYR A 181 32.44 41.70 1.22
C TYR A 181 31.86 41.99 -0.18
N ASP A 182 31.82 40.99 -1.05
CA ASP A 182 31.16 41.04 -2.35
C ASP A 182 29.80 40.31 -2.29
N PRO A 183 28.66 41.03 -2.27
CA PRO A 183 27.31 40.46 -2.22
C PRO A 183 27.00 39.48 -3.36
N TYR A 184 27.71 39.54 -4.49
CA TYR A 184 27.49 38.62 -5.62
C TYR A 184 28.05 37.22 -5.34
N SER A 185 29.21 37.13 -4.69
CA SER A 185 29.83 35.86 -4.34
C SER A 185 29.01 35.07 -3.31
N ASP A 186 28.35 35.76 -2.38
CA ASP A 186 27.50 35.17 -1.34
C ASP A 186 26.25 34.48 -1.93
N PHE A 187 25.56 35.15 -2.86
CA PHE A 187 24.39 34.56 -3.54
C PHE A 187 24.76 33.30 -4.32
N LYS A 188 25.87 33.34 -5.06
CA LYS A 188 26.37 32.20 -5.84
C LYS A 188 26.64 30.99 -4.94
N ASN A 189 27.36 31.20 -3.84
CA ASN A 189 27.69 30.15 -2.87
C ASN A 189 26.44 29.55 -2.22
N LYS A 190 25.45 30.38 -1.87
CA LYS A 190 24.15 29.93 -1.34
C LYS A 190 23.39 29.07 -2.34
N PHE A 191 23.36 29.46 -3.61
CA PHE A 191 22.71 28.70 -4.68
C PHE A 191 23.36 27.33 -4.89
N GLU A 192 24.69 27.28 -5.01
CA GLU A 192 25.42 26.03 -5.18
C GLU A 192 25.25 25.10 -3.96
N ASN A 193 25.20 25.66 -2.75
CA ASN A 193 24.94 24.88 -1.55
C ASN A 193 23.52 24.32 -1.51
N ALA A 194 22.51 25.11 -1.86
CA ALA A 194 21.12 24.64 -1.96
C ALA A 194 20.98 23.50 -2.99
N CYS A 195 21.65 23.62 -4.14
CA CYS A 195 21.71 22.54 -5.14
C CYS A 195 22.35 21.27 -4.56
N ARG A 196 23.44 21.40 -3.79
CA ARG A 196 24.14 20.28 -3.16
C ARG A 196 23.28 19.58 -2.10
N VAL A 197 22.56 20.35 -1.28
CA VAL A 197 21.64 19.83 -0.26
C VAL A 197 20.48 19.06 -0.91
N LEU A 198 19.99 19.51 -2.06
CA LEU A 198 19.02 18.76 -2.87
C LEU A 198 19.65 17.66 -3.75
N GLU A 199 20.90 17.29 -3.50
CA GLU A 199 21.65 16.24 -4.18
C GLU A 199 21.72 16.43 -5.71
N PHE A 200 21.74 17.67 -6.21
CA PHE A 200 21.97 17.97 -7.62
C PHE A 200 23.46 17.90 -7.97
N ASN A 201 23.76 17.16 -9.04
CA ASN A 201 25.11 17.05 -9.60
C ASN A 201 25.47 18.19 -10.57
N THR A 202 24.48 19.00 -10.94
CA THR A 202 24.60 20.11 -11.90
C THR A 202 23.92 21.36 -11.34
N TYR A 203 24.40 22.54 -11.76
CA TYR A 203 23.80 23.83 -11.40
C TYR A 203 22.88 24.39 -12.50
N ASP A 204 22.80 23.70 -13.64
CA ASP A 204 21.79 23.95 -14.66
C ASP A 204 20.55 23.13 -14.32
N ILE A 205 19.64 23.75 -13.58
CA ILE A 205 18.45 23.11 -13.01
C ILE A 205 17.21 23.94 -13.34
N ASP A 206 16.11 23.25 -13.57
CA ASP A 206 14.79 23.85 -13.73
C ASP A 206 13.97 23.68 -12.45
N PHE A 207 13.04 24.59 -12.19
CA PHE A 207 12.20 24.56 -10.99
C PHE A 207 11.34 23.30 -10.91
N TYR A 208 10.97 22.71 -12.05
CA TYR A 208 10.33 21.39 -12.08
C TYR A 208 11.23 20.29 -11.51
N GLN A 209 12.53 20.30 -11.84
CA GLN A 209 13.50 19.33 -11.31
C GLN A 209 13.72 19.54 -9.81
N VAL A 210 13.78 20.80 -9.37
CA VAL A 210 13.86 21.18 -7.94
C VAL A 210 12.68 20.61 -7.16
N LYS A 211 11.44 20.79 -7.65
CA LYS A 211 10.24 20.20 -7.05
C LYS A 211 10.28 18.67 -7.00
N LEU A 212 10.75 18.04 -8.08
CA LEU A 212 10.80 16.58 -8.16
C LEU A 212 11.81 15.99 -7.17
N GLN A 213 13.01 16.58 -7.06
CA GLN A 213 14.03 16.11 -6.10
C GLN A 213 13.62 16.42 -4.67
N TYR A 214 13.07 17.60 -4.41
CA TYR A 214 12.52 17.94 -3.10
C TYR A 214 11.49 16.91 -2.63
N ARG A 215 10.52 16.54 -3.48
CA ARG A 215 9.52 15.49 -3.17
C ARG A 215 10.16 14.13 -2.83
N LYS A 216 11.23 13.75 -3.55
CA LYS A 216 11.95 12.48 -3.31
C LYS A 216 12.68 12.50 -1.96
N LEU A 217 13.43 13.56 -1.68
CA LEU A 217 14.18 13.70 -0.44
C LEU A 217 13.26 13.90 0.77
N ALA A 218 12.18 14.67 0.61
CA ALA A 218 11.15 14.83 1.63
C ALA A 218 10.49 13.49 2.00
N LYS A 219 10.27 12.60 1.02
CA LYS A 219 9.78 11.23 1.29
C LYS A 219 10.80 10.38 2.06
N LYS A 220 12.07 10.53 1.74
CA LYS A 220 13.16 9.77 2.36
C LYS A 220 13.42 10.20 3.81
N TYR A 221 13.32 11.50 4.11
CA TYR A 221 13.69 12.06 5.41
C TYR A 221 12.49 12.58 6.23
N HIS A 222 11.25 12.23 5.85
CA HIS A 222 10.05 12.70 6.57
C HIS A 222 10.08 12.27 8.06
N PRO A 223 9.85 13.20 9.00
CA PRO A 223 9.95 12.90 10.44
C PRO A 223 8.92 11.87 10.96
N ASP A 224 7.75 11.76 10.30
CA ASP A 224 6.74 10.72 10.62
C ASP A 224 7.19 9.31 10.19
N LEU A 225 8.03 9.20 9.14
CA LEU A 225 8.56 7.93 8.66
C LEU A 225 9.84 7.53 9.38
N ASN A 226 10.69 8.51 9.73
CA ASN A 226 11.98 8.31 10.40
C ASN A 226 12.11 9.27 11.59
N ARG A 227 11.92 8.74 12.80
CA ARG A 227 11.80 9.52 14.06
C ARG A 227 13.14 9.89 14.72
N ASP A 228 14.24 9.85 13.99
CA ASP A 228 15.56 10.16 14.51
C ASP A 228 15.84 11.68 14.52
N ARG A 229 16.76 12.15 15.38
CA ARG A 229 17.12 13.58 15.44
C ARG A 229 17.85 14.04 14.17
N ASP A 230 18.71 13.19 13.60
CA ASP A 230 19.48 13.44 12.37
C ASP A 230 18.59 13.62 11.11
N THR A 231 17.44 12.94 11.06
CA THR A 231 16.49 13.05 9.92
C THR A 231 15.72 14.36 9.97
N THR A 232 15.48 14.91 11.16
CA THR A 232 14.81 16.20 11.34
C THR A 232 15.70 17.35 10.86
N GLU A 233 16.98 17.35 11.22
CA GLU A 233 17.95 18.37 10.80
C GLU A 233 18.17 18.36 9.28
N LYS A 234 18.42 17.20 8.68
CA LYS A 234 18.56 17.06 7.22
C LYS A 234 17.31 17.52 6.47
N PHE A 235 16.14 17.20 7.00
CA PHE A 235 14.88 17.60 6.38
C PHE A 235 14.67 19.13 6.42
N GLN A 236 15.12 19.81 7.49
CA GLN A 236 15.11 21.27 7.57
C GLN A 236 16.08 21.92 6.57
N GLU A 237 17.26 21.34 6.38
CA GLU A 237 18.21 21.77 5.35
C GLU A 237 17.60 21.64 3.94
N ILE A 238 16.96 20.50 3.65
CA ILE A 238 16.27 20.23 2.39
C ILE A 238 15.16 21.25 2.10
N ASN A 239 14.35 21.59 3.10
CA ASN A 239 13.31 22.63 2.98
C ASN A 239 13.92 23.99 2.70
N SER A 240 14.95 24.38 3.47
CA SER A 240 15.61 25.68 3.32
C SER A 240 16.23 25.84 1.92
N ALA A 241 16.83 24.77 1.40
CA ALA A 241 17.34 24.73 0.04
C ALA A 241 16.22 24.87 -1.01
N PHE A 242 15.08 24.20 -0.81
CA PHE A 242 13.92 24.30 -1.70
C PHE A 242 13.31 25.71 -1.72
N GLU A 243 13.14 26.35 -0.56
CA GLU A 243 12.63 27.72 -0.44
C GLU A 243 13.56 28.74 -1.11
N PHE A 244 14.88 28.52 -1.03
CA PHE A 244 15.85 29.38 -1.71
C PHE A 244 15.85 29.18 -3.24
N LEU A 245 15.65 27.95 -3.73
CA LEU A 245 15.69 27.62 -5.16
C LEU A 245 14.38 27.95 -5.89
N THR A 246 13.97 29.22 -5.84
CA THR A 246 12.82 29.74 -6.59
C THR A 246 13.15 29.94 -8.07
N GLU A 247 12.11 30.02 -8.92
CA GLU A 247 12.29 30.36 -10.34
C GLU A 247 13.09 31.65 -10.54
N GLU A 248 12.90 32.64 -9.67
CA GLU A 248 13.61 33.92 -9.72
C GLU A 248 15.10 33.75 -9.41
N ASN A 249 15.44 33.01 -8.36
CA ASN A 249 16.84 32.78 -7.98
C ASN A 249 17.59 31.90 -8.99
N ILE A 250 16.91 30.92 -9.60
CA ILE A 250 17.44 30.12 -10.70
C ILE A 250 17.73 31.02 -11.91
N LYS A 251 16.79 31.89 -12.30
CA LYS A 251 16.99 32.86 -13.39
C LYS A 251 18.15 33.80 -13.11
N ARG A 252 18.22 34.33 -11.88
CA ARG A 252 19.30 35.23 -11.43
C ARG A 252 20.66 34.55 -11.49
N TYR A 253 20.78 33.31 -11.01
CA TYR A 253 22.03 32.54 -11.09
C TYR A 253 22.45 32.29 -12.55
N ASN A 254 21.49 31.93 -13.41
CA ASN A 254 21.75 31.72 -14.83
C ASN A 254 22.19 33.00 -15.57
N GLN A 255 21.73 34.18 -15.13
CA GLN A 255 22.18 35.47 -15.65
C GLN A 255 23.60 35.81 -15.21
N MET A 256 24.02 35.41 -14.01
CA MET A 256 25.39 35.63 -13.50
C MET A 256 26.44 34.72 -14.13
N LYS A 257 26.01 33.61 -14.75
CA LYS A 257 26.89 32.68 -15.47
C LYS A 257 27.32 33.22 -16.85
N ARG A 258 26.60 34.21 -17.39
CA ARG A 258 26.88 34.86 -18.68
C ARG A 258 27.90 35.98 -18.50
#